data_AF-A0A0K8Q414-F1
#
_entry.id   AF-A0A0K8Q414-F1
#
_cell.length_a   1.000
_cell.length_b   1.000
_cell.length_c   1.000
_cell.angle_alpha   90.00
_cell.angle_beta   90.00
_cell.angle_gamma   90.00
#
_symmetry.space_group_name_H-M   'P 1'
#
loop_
_entity.id
_entity.type
_entity.pdbx_description
1 polymer ?
#
loop_
_entity_poly.entity_id
_entity_poly.type
_entity_poly.pdbx_seq_one_letter_code
_entity_poly.pdbx_strand_id
1 'polypeptide(L)'
;MNALKKLFGGNTRQFGMIFALVALIVFFQIFTEGRTLTPGNVINLFNGNSYILILAIGMVLVIIAGHIDLSVGSVAAFVGVTVALAIRDWGIPWYAGVLLGLALGALIGAWQGFWTAYVGIPAFIVTLAGMLLFRGFNQYVGKSNTIPVPADFQYIGSGYLPNSGRTRATTTGP
;
A
#
# COMPACT_ATOMS: atom_id res chain seq x y z
N MET A 1 24.09 -24.56 -23.10
CA MET A 1 22.80 -24.55 -23.85
C MET A 1 21.66 -25.29 -23.14
N ASN A 2 21.91 -26.32 -22.33
CA ASN A 2 20.85 -27.07 -21.64
C ASN A 2 20.28 -26.38 -20.39
N ALA A 3 21.05 -25.53 -19.71
CA ALA A 3 20.56 -24.70 -18.59
C ALA A 3 19.56 -23.62 -19.04
N LEU A 4 19.78 -23.01 -20.21
CA LEU A 4 18.84 -22.07 -20.83
C LEU A 4 17.53 -22.78 -21.19
N LYS A 5 17.60 -23.96 -21.80
CA LYS A 5 16.40 -24.76 -22.13
C LYS A 5 15.63 -25.25 -20.89
N LYS A 6 16.29 -25.42 -19.73
CA LYS A 6 15.63 -25.76 -18.46
C LYS A 6 14.98 -24.54 -17.79
N LEU A 7 15.60 -23.36 -17.92
CA LEU A 7 14.98 -22.08 -17.54
C LEU A 7 13.72 -21.82 -18.38
N PHE A 8 13.82 -21.88 -19.72
CA PHE A 8 12.71 -21.64 -20.64
C PHE A 8 11.75 -22.84 -20.84
N GLY A 9 12.05 -23.99 -20.22
CA GLY A 9 11.31 -25.25 -20.39
C GLY A 9 10.24 -25.52 -19.32
N GLY A 10 10.06 -24.61 -18.37
CA GLY A 10 9.03 -24.71 -17.33
C GLY A 10 7.93 -23.67 -17.52
N ASN A 11 6.69 -24.12 -17.72
CA ASN A 11 5.48 -23.28 -17.73
C ASN A 11 5.48 -22.11 -18.75
N THR A 12 5.17 -22.42 -20.02
CA THR A 12 4.92 -21.45 -21.11
C THR A 12 3.98 -20.30 -20.70
N ARG A 13 3.03 -20.55 -19.79
CA ARG A 13 2.13 -19.53 -19.23
C ARG A 13 2.86 -18.46 -18.40
N GLN A 14 3.82 -18.86 -17.58
CA GLN A 14 4.59 -17.94 -16.74
C GLN A 14 5.50 -17.06 -17.59
N PHE A 15 6.16 -17.67 -18.59
CA PHE A 15 6.91 -16.94 -19.60
C PHE A 15 6.05 -16.00 -20.44
N GLY A 16 4.82 -16.41 -20.78
CA GLY A 16 3.85 -15.58 -21.48
C GLY A 16 3.46 -14.32 -20.70
N MET A 17 3.26 -14.42 -19.38
CA MET A 17 2.95 -13.25 -18.54
C MET A 17 4.12 -12.28 -18.41
N ILE A 18 5.34 -12.79 -18.22
CA ILE A 18 6.55 -11.96 -18.17
C ILE A 18 6.77 -11.27 -19.52
N PHE A 19 6.61 -12.01 -20.62
CA PHE A 19 6.72 -11.45 -21.97
C PHE A 19 5.68 -10.36 -22.20
N ALA A 20 4.42 -10.59 -21.82
CA ALA A 20 3.36 -9.59 -21.92
C ALA A 20 3.68 -8.31 -21.13
N LEU A 21 4.22 -8.45 -19.90
CA LEU A 21 4.65 -7.31 -19.10
C LEU A 21 5.77 -6.52 -19.77
N VAL A 22 6.80 -7.20 -20.27
CA VAL A 22 7.93 -6.55 -20.96
C VAL A 22 7.45 -5.86 -22.24
N ALA A 23 6.62 -6.52 -23.04
CA ALA A 23 6.04 -5.94 -24.24
C ALA A 23 5.23 -4.68 -23.93
N LEU A 24 4.44 -4.69 -22.84
CA LEU A 24 3.66 -3.54 -22.40
C LEU A 24 4.54 -2.39 -21.92
N ILE A 25 5.61 -2.68 -21.18
CA ILE A 25 6.60 -1.66 -20.76
C ILE A 25 7.27 -1.02 -21.97
N VAL A 26 7.72 -1.82 -22.94
CA VAL A 26 8.35 -1.31 -24.18
C VAL A 26 7.36 -0.48 -24.99
N PHE A 27 6.13 -0.96 -25.13
CA PHE A 27 5.05 -0.23 -25.80
C PHE A 27 4.86 1.16 -25.19
N PHE A 28 4.65 1.26 -23.87
CA PHE A 28 4.50 2.55 -23.21
C PHE A 28 5.78 3.37 -23.20
N GLN A 29 6.97 2.76 -23.15
CA GLN A 29 8.23 3.49 -23.22
C GLN A 29 8.40 4.21 -24.57
N ILE A 30 8.01 3.56 -25.68
CA ILE A 30 8.07 4.15 -27.03
C ILE A 30 6.99 5.23 -27.17
N PHE A 31 5.73 4.90 -26.86
CA PHE A 31 4.59 5.81 -27.06
C PHE A 31 4.59 7.03 -26.12
N THR A 32 5.29 6.94 -24.99
CA THR A 32 5.37 8.02 -24.00
C THR A 32 6.72 8.74 -24.06
N GLU A 33 7.46 8.62 -25.17
CA GLU A 33 8.74 9.31 -25.41
C GLU A 33 9.77 9.10 -24.28
N GLY A 34 9.77 7.90 -23.70
CA GLY A 34 10.69 7.53 -22.64
C GLY A 34 10.28 7.89 -21.22
N ARG A 35 9.09 8.51 -21.00
CA ARG A 35 8.64 8.95 -19.67
C ARG A 35 8.32 7.80 -18.71
N THR A 36 7.91 6.64 -19.23
CA THR A 36 7.47 5.47 -18.44
C THR A 36 8.55 4.94 -17.50
N LEU A 37 9.80 4.82 -17.96
CA LEU A 37 10.92 4.33 -17.17
C LEU A 37 11.77 5.44 -16.54
N THR A 38 11.27 6.68 -16.49
CA THR A 38 11.98 7.75 -15.77
C THR A 38 12.04 7.44 -14.27
N PRO A 39 13.14 7.80 -13.58
CA PRO A 39 13.26 7.57 -12.14
C PRO A 39 12.06 8.12 -11.35
N GLY A 40 11.58 9.31 -11.71
CA GLY A 40 10.40 9.93 -11.09
C GLY A 40 9.12 9.10 -11.27
N ASN A 41 8.84 8.62 -12.48
CA ASN A 41 7.63 7.82 -12.72
C ASN A 41 7.70 6.46 -12.02
N VAL A 42 8.86 5.82 -12.01
CA VAL A 42 9.07 4.53 -11.33
C VAL A 42 8.93 4.71 -9.81
N ILE A 43 9.54 5.74 -9.22
CA ILE A 43 9.37 6.06 -7.79
C ILE A 43 7.90 6.32 -7.46
N ASN A 44 7.20 7.11 -8.27
CA ASN A 44 5.78 7.39 -8.05
C ASN A 44 4.91 6.13 -8.14
N LEU A 45 5.23 5.22 -9.06
CA LEU A 45 4.55 3.92 -9.18
C LEU A 45 4.73 3.10 -7.90
N PHE A 46 5.96 3.02 -7.38
CA PHE A 46 6.21 2.33 -6.12
C PHE A 46 5.53 3.03 -4.95
N ASN A 47 5.71 4.34 -4.77
CA ASN A 47 5.10 5.12 -3.69
C ASN A 47 3.58 5.00 -3.67
N GLY A 48 2.92 5.01 -4.83
CA GLY A 48 1.46 4.81 -4.92
C GLY A 48 0.99 3.41 -4.54
N ASN A 49 1.86 2.40 -4.65
CA ASN A 49 1.55 1.00 -4.31
C ASN A 49 2.22 0.52 -3.01
N SER A 50 3.08 1.33 -2.38
CA SER A 50 3.83 0.99 -1.17
C SER A 50 2.91 0.52 -0.05
N TYR A 51 1.74 1.15 0.11
CA TYR A 51 0.78 0.72 1.13
C TYR A 51 0.25 -0.70 0.87
N ILE A 52 -0.06 -1.07 -0.38
CA ILE A 52 -0.51 -2.43 -0.73
C ILE A 52 0.61 -3.44 -0.47
N LEU A 53 1.86 -3.10 -0.82
CA LEU A 53 3.01 -3.98 -0.60
C LEU A 53 3.26 -4.25 0.89
N ILE A 54 3.16 -3.22 1.73
CA ILE A 54 3.29 -3.36 3.19
C ILE A 54 2.15 -4.22 3.75
N LEU A 55 0.90 -3.97 3.32
CA LEU A 55 -0.25 -4.77 3.73
C LEU A 55 -0.12 -6.23 3.32
N ALA A 56 0.40 -6.50 2.11
CA ALA A 56 0.61 -7.86 1.62
C ALA A 56 1.52 -8.67 2.56
N ILE A 57 2.56 -8.06 3.14
CA ILE A 57 3.45 -8.72 4.11
C ILE A 57 2.67 -9.12 5.37
N GLY A 58 1.82 -8.23 5.89
CA GLY A 58 0.96 -8.55 7.04
C GLY A 58 -0.03 -9.68 6.74
N MET A 59 -0.60 -9.68 5.53
CA MET A 59 -1.55 -10.70 5.08
C MET A 59 -0.94 -12.10 4.95
N VAL A 60 0.37 -12.22 4.77
CA VAL A 60 1.05 -13.53 4.79
C VAL A 60 0.80 -14.26 6.11
N LEU A 61 0.85 -13.55 7.25
CA LEU A 61 0.59 -14.16 8.57
C LEU A 61 -0.85 -14.69 8.68
N VAL A 62 -1.82 -13.97 8.12
CA VAL A 62 -3.24 -14.38 8.11
C VAL A 62 -3.46 -15.63 7.26
N ILE A 63 -2.82 -15.70 6.10
CA ILE A 63 -2.91 -16.84 5.19
C ILE A 63 -2.26 -18.09 5.80
N ILE A 64 -1.09 -17.93 6.44
CA ILE A 64 -0.41 -19.03 7.15
C ILE A 64 -1.30 -19.58 8.28
N ALA A 65 -2.05 -18.72 8.95
CA ALA A 65 -3.03 -19.12 9.96
C ALA A 65 -4.29 -19.81 9.38
N GLY A 66 -4.39 -19.99 8.05
CA GLY A 66 -5.53 -20.64 7.40
C GLY A 66 -6.76 -19.77 7.19
N HIS A 67 -6.61 -18.44 7.30
CA HIS A 67 -7.70 -17.48 7.21
C HIS A 67 -7.57 -16.56 5.98
N ILE A 68 -8.65 -15.82 5.69
CA ILE A 68 -8.68 -14.79 4.65
C ILE A 68 -9.20 -13.51 5.31
N ASP A 69 -8.44 -12.42 5.22
CA ASP A 69 -8.85 -11.09 5.70
C ASP A 69 -9.12 -10.15 4.51
N LEU A 70 -10.40 -9.83 4.32
CA LEU A 70 -10.88 -8.88 3.32
C LEU A 70 -10.87 -7.43 3.84
N SER A 71 -10.84 -7.23 5.15
CA SER A 71 -11.01 -5.93 5.79
C SER A 71 -9.74 -5.10 5.81
N VAL A 72 -8.55 -5.72 5.69
CA VAL A 72 -7.25 -5.09 5.95
C VAL A 72 -7.07 -3.74 5.26
N GLY A 73 -7.49 -3.60 4.00
CA GLY A 73 -7.38 -2.35 3.26
C GLY A 73 -8.31 -1.25 3.79
N SER A 74 -9.53 -1.61 4.17
CA SER A 74 -10.50 -0.67 4.76
C SER A 74 -10.11 -0.25 6.18
N VAL A 75 -9.52 -1.16 6.96
CA VAL A 75 -8.96 -0.86 8.28
C VAL A 75 -7.78 0.09 8.14
N ALA A 76 -6.84 -0.20 7.25
CA ALA A 76 -5.70 0.68 6.99
C ALA A 76 -6.12 2.09 6.56
N ALA A 77 -7.13 2.22 5.69
CA ALA A 77 -7.68 3.51 5.29
C ALA A 77 -8.30 4.26 6.48
N PHE A 78 -9.15 3.59 7.27
CA PHE A 78 -9.79 4.19 8.44
C PHE A 78 -8.79 4.64 9.50
N VAL A 79 -7.82 3.79 9.83
CA VAL A 79 -6.75 4.10 10.79
C VAL A 79 -5.91 5.27 10.26
N GLY A 80 -5.54 5.26 8.98
CA GLY A 80 -4.76 6.34 8.36
C GLY A 80 -5.46 7.70 8.42
N VAL A 81 -6.75 7.74 8.09
CA VAL A 81 -7.59 8.95 8.21
C VAL A 81 -7.69 9.41 9.66
N THR A 82 -7.89 8.48 10.59
CA THR A 82 -8.00 8.81 12.03
C THR A 82 -6.70 9.41 12.56
N VAL A 83 -5.54 8.85 12.19
CA VAL A 83 -4.22 9.39 12.55
C VAL A 83 -4.01 10.77 11.93
N ALA A 84 -4.36 10.96 10.66
CA ALA A 84 -4.24 12.25 9.98
C ALA A 84 -5.10 13.33 10.66
N LEU A 85 -6.34 13.00 11.03
CA LEU A 85 -7.20 13.90 11.80
C LEU A 85 -6.67 14.17 13.20
N ALA A 86 -6.15 13.16 13.90
CA ALA A 86 -5.59 13.36 15.23
C ALA A 86 -4.40 14.33 15.18
N ILE A 87 -3.49 14.15 14.22
CA ILE A 87 -2.34 15.06 14.05
C ILE A 87 -2.82 16.48 13.69
N ARG A 88 -3.80 16.60 12.78
CA ARG A 88 -4.29 17.91 12.30
C ARG A 88 -5.16 18.65 13.32
N ASP A 89 -6.15 17.97 13.88
CA ASP A 89 -7.23 18.58 14.68
C ASP A 89 -6.94 18.51 16.19
N TRP A 90 -6.31 17.42 16.67
CA TRP A 90 -5.95 17.30 18.09
C TRP A 90 -4.54 17.83 18.38
N GLY A 91 -3.79 18.20 17.33
CA GLY A 91 -2.46 18.79 17.45
C GLY A 91 -1.42 17.82 18.04
N ILE A 92 -1.67 16.51 18.02
CA ILE A 92 -0.71 15.54 18.56
C ILE A 92 0.51 15.43 17.62
N PRO A 93 1.70 15.22 18.17
CA PRO A 93 2.90 15.06 17.36
C PRO A 93 2.84 13.78 16.53
N TRP A 94 3.55 13.76 15.41
CA TRP A 94 3.46 12.68 14.42
C TRP A 94 3.82 11.30 14.99
N TYR A 95 4.77 11.21 15.91
CA TYR A 95 5.15 9.95 16.58
C TYR A 95 4.03 9.41 17.47
N ALA A 96 3.28 10.29 18.15
CA ALA A 96 2.11 9.90 18.91
C ALA A 96 0.96 9.47 17.99
N GLY A 97 0.83 10.10 16.82
CA GLY A 97 -0.07 9.66 15.76
C GLY A 97 0.23 8.24 15.27
N VAL A 98 1.50 7.89 15.08
CA VAL A 98 1.92 6.52 14.71
C VAL A 98 1.51 5.52 15.80
N LEU A 99 1.79 5.83 17.07
CA LEU A 99 1.40 4.97 18.20
C LEU A 99 -0.11 4.80 18.31
N LEU A 100 -0.88 5.87 18.08
CA LEU A 100 -2.34 5.81 18.02
C LEU A 100 -2.81 4.88 16.89
N GLY A 101 -2.20 4.98 15.71
CA GLY A 101 -2.52 4.12 14.58
C GLY A 101 -2.25 2.65 14.86
N LEU A 102 -1.10 2.33 15.48
CA LEU A 102 -0.76 0.97 15.88
C LEU A 102 -1.72 0.42 16.93
N ALA A 103 -2.06 1.23 17.94
CA ALA A 103 -3.02 0.85 18.98
C ALA A 103 -4.41 0.58 18.39
N LEU A 104 -4.92 1.48 17.52
CA LEU A 104 -6.21 1.30 16.85
C LEU A 104 -6.22 0.05 15.95
N GLY A 105 -5.17 -0.15 15.15
CA GLY A 105 -5.04 -1.34 14.30
C GLY A 105 -5.02 -2.64 15.12
N ALA A 106 -4.26 -2.66 16.23
CA ALA A 106 -4.21 -3.81 17.13
C ALA A 106 -5.56 -4.10 17.79
N LEU A 107 -6.28 -3.06 18.24
CA LEU A 107 -7.62 -3.20 18.82
C LEU A 107 -8.63 -3.74 17.81
N ILE A 108 -8.63 -3.22 16.59
CA ILE A 108 -9.50 -3.71 15.51
C ILE A 108 -9.15 -5.16 15.15
N GLY A 109 -7.87 -5.49 15.04
CA GLY A 109 -7.41 -6.84 14.77
C GLY A 109 -7.80 -7.82 15.88
N ALA A 110 -7.64 -7.43 17.14
CA ALA A 110 -8.06 -8.23 18.29
C ALA A 110 -9.58 -8.42 18.33
N TRP A 111 -10.35 -7.38 17.99
CA TRP A 111 -11.81 -7.46 17.88
C TRP A 111 -12.25 -8.45 16.80
N GLN A 112 -11.68 -8.36 15.59
CA GLN A 112 -12.01 -9.33 14.53
C GLN A 112 -11.54 -10.74 14.88
N GLY A 113 -10.34 -10.87 15.45
CA GLY A 113 -9.80 -12.13 15.92
C GLY A 113 -10.63 -12.76 17.04
N PHE A 114 -11.27 -11.97 17.90
CA PHE A 114 -12.15 -12.47 18.94
C PHE A 114 -13.35 -13.26 18.37
N TRP A 115 -14.02 -12.70 17.36
CA TRP A 115 -15.15 -13.36 16.70
C TRP A 115 -14.75 -14.66 15.99
N THR A 116 -13.57 -14.69 15.40
CA THR A 116 -13.07 -15.88 14.72
C THR A 116 -12.58 -16.94 15.72
N ALA A 117 -11.78 -16.56 16.71
CA ALA A 117 -11.11 -17.50 17.62
C ALA A 117 -12.02 -18.04 18.74
N TYR A 118 -12.90 -17.21 19.31
CA TYR A 118 -13.74 -17.60 20.46
C TYR A 118 -15.18 -17.91 20.08
N VAL A 119 -15.77 -17.12 19.17
CA VAL A 119 -17.17 -17.32 18.75
C VAL A 119 -17.27 -18.37 17.63
N GLY A 120 -16.18 -18.64 16.93
CA GLY A 120 -16.11 -19.66 15.87
C GLY A 120 -16.77 -19.22 14.56
N ILE A 121 -16.97 -17.92 14.33
CA ILE A 121 -17.50 -17.41 13.07
C ILE A 121 -16.39 -17.46 12.01
N PRO A 122 -16.65 -18.00 10.79
CA PRO A 122 -15.66 -18.03 9.73
C PRO A 122 -15.05 -16.65 9.45
N ALA A 123 -13.70 -16.56 9.39
CA ALA A 123 -12.97 -15.29 9.24
C ALA A 123 -13.39 -14.48 8.00
N PHE A 124 -13.73 -15.15 6.90
CA PHE A 124 -14.24 -14.48 5.71
C PHE A 124 -15.47 -13.62 5.99
N ILE A 125 -16.41 -14.13 6.81
CA ILE A 125 -17.65 -13.41 7.16
C ILE A 125 -17.33 -12.23 8.08
N VAL A 126 -16.52 -12.47 9.12
CA VAL A 126 -16.11 -11.43 10.07
C VAL A 126 -15.39 -10.28 9.36
N THR A 127 -14.46 -10.62 8.47
CA THR A 127 -13.64 -9.63 7.76
C THR A 127 -14.40 -8.96 6.62
N LEU A 128 -15.36 -9.63 5.96
CA LEU A 128 -16.25 -8.97 4.99
C LEU A 128 -17.19 -7.96 5.68
N ALA A 129 -17.78 -8.34 6.82
CA ALA A 129 -18.59 -7.42 7.62
C ALA A 129 -17.74 -6.24 8.16
N GLY A 130 -16.54 -6.54 8.66
CA GLY A 130 -15.55 -5.56 9.07
C GLY A 130 -15.20 -4.60 7.94
N MET A 131 -14.98 -5.11 6.72
CA MET A 131 -14.68 -4.30 5.55
C MET A 131 -15.76 -3.25 5.29
N LEU A 132 -17.03 -3.65 5.33
CA LEU A 132 -18.15 -2.74 5.13
C LEU A 132 -18.26 -1.69 6.24
N LEU A 133 -18.06 -2.11 7.49
CA LEU A 133 -18.11 -1.24 8.66
C LEU A 133 -16.99 -0.19 8.65
N PHE A 134 -15.73 -0.60 8.48
CA PHE A 134 -14.60 0.34 8.46
C PHE A 134 -14.59 1.20 7.21
N ARG A 135 -15.05 0.69 6.07
CA ARG A 135 -15.26 1.51 4.88
C ARG A 135 -16.33 2.59 5.12
N GLY A 136 -17.43 2.24 5.80
CA GLY A 136 -18.47 3.19 6.20
C GLY A 136 -17.93 4.25 7.17
N PHE A 137 -17.18 3.84 8.20
CA PHE A 137 -16.56 4.78 9.13
C PHE A 137 -15.51 5.66 8.47
N ASN A 138 -14.68 5.11 7.58
CA ASN A 138 -13.73 5.91 6.81
C ASN A 138 -14.44 7.00 6.01
N GLN A 139 -15.56 6.67 5.38
CA GLN A 139 -16.38 7.62 4.64
C GLN A 139 -17.01 8.69 5.56
N TYR A 140 -17.51 8.29 6.73
CA TYR A 140 -18.11 9.18 7.71
C TYR A 140 -17.09 10.17 8.31
N VAL A 141 -15.92 9.66 8.70
CA VAL A 141 -14.86 10.42 9.37
C VAL A 141 -14.07 11.27 8.37
N GLY A 142 -13.67 10.68 7.24
CA GLY A 142 -12.88 11.36 6.21
C GLY A 142 -13.69 12.30 5.33
N LYS A 143 -15.03 12.18 5.29
CA LYS A 143 -15.93 12.97 4.44
C LYS A 143 -15.49 13.00 2.96
N SER A 144 -14.88 11.91 2.47
CA SER A 144 -14.24 11.80 1.14
C SER A 144 -13.14 12.82 0.82
N ASN A 145 -12.54 13.47 1.83
CA ASN A 145 -11.51 14.48 1.61
C ASN A 145 -10.11 13.93 1.89
N THR A 146 -9.14 14.45 1.14
CA THR A 146 -7.72 14.26 1.44
C THR A 146 -7.34 15.14 2.63
N ILE A 147 -6.82 14.52 3.69
CA ILE A 147 -6.38 15.24 4.89
C ILE A 147 -4.86 15.45 4.80
N PRO A 148 -4.38 16.69 4.67
CA PRO A 148 -2.95 16.96 4.64
C PRO A 148 -2.34 16.72 6.03
N VAL A 149 -1.13 16.17 6.03
CA VAL A 149 -0.32 15.87 7.22
C VAL A 149 0.98 16.67 7.19
N PRO A 150 1.61 16.98 8.33
CA PRO A 150 2.82 17.81 8.40
C PRO A 150 4.00 17.27 7.57
N ALA A 151 4.88 18.16 7.11
CA ALA A 151 6.03 17.82 6.25
C ALA A 151 6.96 16.75 6.88
N ASP A 152 7.18 16.82 8.20
CA ASP A 152 7.99 15.84 8.92
C ASP A 152 7.43 14.42 8.83
N PHE A 153 6.10 14.28 8.80
CA PHE A 153 5.45 12.99 8.62
C PHE A 153 5.47 12.54 7.15
N GLN A 154 5.40 13.48 6.20
CA GLN A 154 5.53 13.17 4.77
C GLN A 154 6.93 12.67 4.40
N TYR A 155 7.98 13.20 5.03
CA TYR A 155 9.37 12.84 4.75
C TYR A 155 9.66 11.35 4.97
N ILE A 156 9.01 10.74 5.97
CA ILE A 156 9.09 9.30 6.23
C ILE A 156 8.54 8.48 5.04
N GLY A 157 7.56 9.03 4.30
CA GLY A 157 6.92 8.37 3.16
C GLY A 157 7.47 8.73 1.78
N SER A 158 8.26 9.80 1.65
CA SER A 158 8.64 10.40 0.36
C SER A 158 10.05 10.02 -0.13
N GLY A 159 10.47 8.77 0.01
CA GLY A 159 11.79 8.32 -0.44
C GLY A 159 11.99 8.51 -1.96
N TYR A 160 12.85 9.46 -2.36
CA TYR A 160 13.24 9.65 -3.76
C TYR A 160 14.63 9.03 -4.01
N LEU A 161 14.78 8.27 -5.11
CA LEU A 161 16.10 7.88 -5.59
C LEU A 161 16.79 9.09 -6.24
N PRO A 162 18.11 9.30 -6.04
CA PRO A 162 18.86 10.34 -6.72
C PRO A 162 18.71 10.22 -8.24
N ASN A 163 18.32 11.32 -8.90
CA ASN A 163 18.23 11.36 -10.36
C ASN A 163 19.62 11.18 -10.97
N SER A 164 19.91 10.02 -11.57
CA SER A 164 21.19 9.74 -12.24
C SER A 164 21.33 10.42 -13.61
N GLY A 165 20.37 11.26 -14.02
CA GLY A 165 20.48 12.15 -15.16
C GLY A 165 20.87 13.55 -14.71
N ARG A 166 21.96 14.10 -15.28
CA ARG A 166 22.44 15.49 -15.09
C ARG A 166 21.27 16.46 -14.99
N THR A 167 20.89 16.80 -13.77
CA THR A 167 19.95 17.88 -13.52
C THR A 167 20.79 19.14 -13.65
N ARG A 168 20.68 19.85 -14.79
CA ARG A 168 21.18 21.21 -14.88
C ARG A 168 20.60 21.96 -13.68
N ALA A 169 21.49 22.51 -12.86
CA ALA A 169 21.13 23.47 -11.85
C ALA A 169 20.40 24.62 -12.54
N THR A 170 19.07 24.60 -12.49
CA THR A 170 18.27 25.81 -12.57
C THR A 170 17.73 26.03 -11.18
N THR A 171 18.58 26.68 -10.38
CA THR A 171 18.16 27.67 -9.40
C THR A 171 17.00 28.47 -9.96
N THR A 172 15.82 28.32 -9.37
CA THR A 172 14.87 29.40 -9.09
C THR A 172 13.73 28.79 -8.27
N GLY A 173 13.73 29.06 -6.95
CA GLY A 173 12.47 29.42 -6.32
C GLY A 173 12.04 30.80 -6.83
N PRO A 174 10.88 31.35 -6.45
CA PRO A 174 9.89 30.88 -5.47
C PRO A 174 8.74 30.05 -6.07
#